data_AF-A0A7J4IRJ3-F1
#
_entry.id   AF-A0A7J4IRJ3-F1
#
_cell.length_a   1.000
_cell.length_b   1.000
_cell.length_c   1.000
_cell.angle_alpha   90.00
_cell.angle_beta   90.00
_cell.angle_gamma   90.00
#
_symmetry.space_group_name_H-M   'P 1'
#
loop_
_entity.id
_entity.type
_entity.pdbx_description
1 polymer ?
#
loop_
_entity_poly.entity_id
_entity_poly.type
_entity_poly.pdbx_seq_one_letter_code
_entity_poly.pdbx_strand_id
1 'polypeptide(L)' 'MSYVCCGEGFEAPRRYLTKEEKIEMLEEYKDSLENEVKGIEERIKELKRVN' A
#
# COMPACT_ATOMS: atom_id res chain seq x y z
N MET A 1 7.42 -21.34 10.47
CA MET A 1 7.07 -20.10 11.18
C MET A 1 8.23 -19.74 12.12
N SER A 2 9.29 -19.12 11.60
CA SER A 2 10.44 -18.69 12.43
C SER A 2 10.46 -17.17 12.47
N TYR A 3 10.05 -16.61 13.61
CA TYR A 3 10.36 -15.24 13.97
C TYR A 3 11.86 -15.16 14.23
N VAL A 4 12.63 -14.60 13.29
CA VAL A 4 14.03 -14.24 13.54
C VAL A 4 14.05 -12.80 14.03
N CYS A 5 14.12 -12.68 15.36
CA CYS A 5 14.43 -11.46 16.08
C CYS A 5 15.97 -11.26 16.10
N CYS A 6 16.40 -10.01 15.94
CA CYS A 6 17.76 -9.44 15.89
C CYS A 6 18.94 -10.32 16.36
N GLY A 7 19.99 -10.45 15.53
CA GLY A 7 21.34 -10.84 16.00
C GLY A 7 22.31 -11.23 14.88
N GLU A 8 23.50 -10.62 14.89
CA GLU A 8 24.69 -10.84 14.05
C GLU A 8 24.76 -10.08 12.71
N GLY A 9 25.69 -9.12 12.67
CA GLY A 9 25.86 -8.09 11.64
C GLY A 9 26.31 -8.61 10.29
N PHE A 10 25.38 -9.15 9.52
CA PHE A 10 25.41 -8.98 8.07
C PHE A 10 24.91 -7.57 7.77
N GLU A 11 25.82 -6.64 7.50
CA GLU A 11 25.50 -5.40 6.78
C GLU A 11 25.03 -5.80 5.37
N ALA A 12 23.80 -6.31 5.25
CA ALA A 12 23.13 -6.38 3.98
C ALA A 12 23.11 -4.94 3.44
N PRO A 13 23.68 -4.67 2.26
CA PRO A 13 23.68 -3.31 1.74
C PRO A 13 22.22 -2.86 1.65
N ARG A 14 21.91 -1.68 2.23
CA ARG A 14 20.60 -1.06 2.06
C ARG A 14 20.34 -0.93 0.57
N ARG A 15 19.44 -1.75 0.03
CA ARG A 15 19.00 -1.65 -1.35
C ARG A 15 17.95 -0.55 -1.40
N TYR A 16 18.29 0.56 -2.03
CA TYR A 16 17.31 1.59 -2.36
C TYR A 16 16.52 1.13 -3.58
N LEU A 17 15.22 1.43 -3.59
CA LEU A 17 14.39 1.19 -4.76
C LEU A 17 14.96 1.94 -5.98
N THR A 18 14.96 1.27 -7.13
CA THR A 18 15.22 1.88 -8.43
C THR A 18 14.14 2.91 -8.75
N LYS A 19 14.33 3.67 -9.84
CA LYS A 19 13.28 4.63 -10.26
C LYS A 19 12.04 3.88 -10.71
N GLU A 20 12.22 2.79 -11.41
CA GLU A 20 11.18 1.92 -11.96
C GLU A 20 10.38 1.28 -10.83
N GLU A 21 11.04 0.70 -9.83
CA GLU A 21 10.38 0.10 -8.65
C GLU A 21 9.60 1.14 -7.85
N LYS A 22 10.11 2.38 -7.74
CA LYS A 22 9.37 3.47 -7.09
C LYS A 22 8.12 3.85 -7.86
N ILE A 23 8.20 3.91 -9.19
CA ILE A 23 7.06 4.24 -10.04
C ILE A 23 5.98 3.17 -9.89
N GLU A 24 6.35 1.90 -10.05
CA GLU A 24 5.42 0.76 -9.90
C GLU A 24 4.72 0.77 -8.54
N MET A 25 5.49 0.93 -7.45
CA MET A 25 4.94 1.01 -6.10
C MET A 25 3.97 2.20 -5.92
N LEU A 26 4.27 3.35 -6.53
CA LEU A 26 3.41 4.53 -6.45
C LEU A 26 2.15 4.39 -7.30
N GLU A 27 2.23 3.72 -8.46
CA GLU A 27 1.08 3.41 -9.31
C GLU A 27 0.13 2.44 -8.60
N GLU A 28 0.65 1.35 -8.04
CA GLU A 28 -0.13 0.41 -7.24
C GLU A 28 -0.78 1.09 -6.04
N TYR A 29 -0.03 1.95 -5.33
CA TYR A 29 -0.56 2.68 -4.20
C TYR A 29 -1.67 3.65 -4.62
N LYS A 30 -1.49 4.38 -5.72
CA LYS A 30 -2.51 5.26 -6.29
C LYS A 30 -3.78 4.49 -6.62
N ASP A 31 -3.68 3.35 -7.27
CA ASP A 31 -4.82 2.51 -7.64
C ASP A 31 -5.58 2.01 -6.40
N SER A 32 -4.87 1.64 -5.34
CA SER A 32 -5.49 1.25 -4.07
C SER A 32 -6.32 2.39 -3.46
N LEU A 33 -5.77 3.61 -3.41
CA LEU A 33 -6.46 4.79 -2.89
C LEU A 33 -7.68 5.15 -3.73
N GLU A 34 -7.60 5.07 -5.06
CA GLU A 34 -8.75 5.32 -5.94
C GLU A 34 -9.89 4.33 -5.70
N ASN A 35 -9.57 3.07 -5.42
CA ASN A 35 -10.58 2.06 -5.09
C ASN A 35 -11.22 2.31 -3.72
N GLU A 36 -10.43 2.75 -2.72
CA GLU A 36 -10.98 3.17 -1.42
C GLU A 36 -11.93 4.35 -1.57
N VAL A 37 -11.56 5.37 -2.36
CA VAL A 37 -12.42 6.53 -2.63
C VAL A 37 -13.75 6.09 -3.27
N LYS A 38 -13.70 5.22 -4.29
CA LYS A 38 -14.92 4.68 -4.93
C LYS A 38 -15.83 3.98 -3.91
N GLY A 39 -15.27 3.14 -3.04
CA GLY A 39 -16.04 2.45 -2.00
C GLY A 39 -16.71 3.42 -1.02
N ILE A 40 -16.02 4.50 -0.64
CA ILE A 40 -16.59 5.56 0.21
C ILE A 40 -17.74 6.27 -0.52
N GLU A 41 -17.56 6.62 -1.80
CA GLU A 41 -18.60 7.27 -2.61
C GLU A 41 -19.85 6.40 -2.75
N GLU A 42 -19.68 5.10 -3.00
CA GLU A 42 -20.77 4.13 -3.05
C GLU A 42 -21.52 4.07 -1.71
N ARG A 43 -20.78 3.99 -0.60
CA ARG A 43 -21.39 3.97 0.74
C ARG A 43 -22.16 5.24 1.06
N ILE A 44 -21.64 6.40 0.70
CA ILE A 44 -22.34 7.69 0.84
C ILE A 44 -23.63 7.69 0.02
N LYS A 45 -23.57 7.20 -1.22
CA LYS A 45 -24.73 7.13 -2.12
C LYS A 45 -25.81 6.21 -1.58
N GLU A 46 -25.45 5.07 -1.01
CA GLU A 46 -26.39 4.17 -0.32
C GLU A 46 -27.07 4.89 0.85
N LEU A 47 -26.30 5.50 1.74
CA LEU A 47 -26.84 6.18 2.91
C LEU A 47 -27.77 7.34 2.55
N LYS A 48 -27.47 8.07 1.47
CA LYS A 48 -28.36 9.13 0.95
C LYS A 48 -29.67 8.62 0.37
N ARG A 49 -29.76 7.34 -0.05
CA ARG A 49 -30.99 6.72 -0.60
C ARG A 49 -31.91 6.16 0.47
N VAL A 50 -31.38 5.85 1.66
CA VAL A 50 -32.14 5.25 2.79
C VAL A 50 -32.78 6.33 3.68
N ASN A 51 -32.93 7.55 3.16
CA ASN A 51 -33.54 8.69 3.86
C ASN A 51 -34.74 9.23 3.07
#